data_AF-A0A5E4Z0R9-F1
#
_entry.id   AF-A0A5E4Z0R9-F1
#
_cell.length_a   1.000
_cell.length_b   1.000
_cell.length_c   1.000
_cell.angle_alpha   90.00
_cell.angle_beta   90.00
_cell.angle_gamma   90.00
#
_symmetry.space_group_name_H-M   'P 1'
#
loop_
_entity.id
_entity.type
_entity.pdbx_description
1 polymer ?
#
loop_
_entity_poly.entity_id
_entity_poly.type
_entity_poly.pdbx_seq_one_letter_code
_entity_poly.pdbx_strand_id
1 'polypeptide(L)' 'MARVTEAHELYKRIGTRARDDAIAMQYLVPGWTYDPKRPSLGR' A
#
# COMPACT_ATOMS: atom_id res chain seq x y z
N MET A 1 -24.21 7.40 -9.54
CA MET A 1 -23.26 6.57 -10.33
C MET A 1 -21.94 7.25 -10.64
N ALA A 2 -21.90 8.57 -10.91
CA ALA A 2 -20.66 9.29 -11.27
C ALA A 2 -19.43 8.96 -10.39
N ARG A 3 -19.57 9.02 -9.05
CA ARG A 3 -18.48 8.71 -8.10
C ARG A 3 -17.97 7.27 -8.16
N VAL A 4 -18.86 6.32 -8.45
CA VAL A 4 -18.48 4.90 -8.61
C VAL A 4 -17.68 4.72 -9.90
N THR A 5 -18.12 5.37 -10.98
CA THR A 5 -17.39 5.38 -12.26
C THR A 5 -16.01 6.03 -12.12
N GLU A 6 -15.90 7.18 -11.44
CA GLU A 6 -14.63 7.84 -11.13
C GLU A 6 -13.66 6.89 -10.38
N ALA A 7 -14.14 6.20 -9.35
CA ALA A 7 -13.35 5.24 -8.60
C ALA A 7 -12.92 4.03 -9.45
N HIS A 8 -13.80 3.52 -10.31
CA HIS A 8 -13.48 2.43 -11.23
C HIS A 8 -12.41 2.83 -12.25
N GLU A 9 -12.50 4.03 -12.83
CA GLU A 9 -11.47 4.56 -13.73
C GLU A 9 -10.12 4.72 -13.03
N LEU A 10 -10.11 5.19 -11.78
CA LEU A 10 -8.88 5.26 -10.98
C LEU A 10 -8.31 3.86 -10.75
N TYR A 11 -9.13 2.90 -10.32
CA TYR A 11 -8.71 1.53 -10.07
C TYR A 11 -8.08 0.88 -11.31
N LYS A 12 -8.66 1.06 -12.50
CA LYS A 12 -8.05 0.56 -13.75
C LYS A 12 -6.65 1.14 -14.01
N ARG A 13 -6.37 2.37 -13.57
CA ARG A 13 -5.06 3.02 -13.76
C ARG A 13 -4.01 2.57 -12.75
N ILE A 14 -4.39 2.33 -11.49
CA ILE A 14 -3.42 2.12 -10.40
C ILE A 14 -3.59 0.81 -9.62
N GLY A 15 -4.72 0.13 -9.77
CA GLY A 15 -5.12 -1.07 -9.03
C GLY A 15 -4.53 -2.37 -9.59
N THR A 16 -3.29 -2.34 -10.07
CA THR A 16 -2.65 -3.46 -10.76
C THR A 16 -2.19 -4.58 -9.83
N ARG A 17 -2.24 -4.37 -8.51
CA ARG A 17 -1.83 -5.33 -7.49
C ARG A 17 -2.71 -5.26 -6.25
N ALA A 18 -2.70 -6.36 -5.49
CA ALA A 18 -3.21 -6.34 -4.13
C ALA A 18 -2.41 -5.35 -3.27
N ARG A 19 -3.02 -4.90 -2.16
CA ARG A 19 -2.38 -4.00 -1.20
C ARG A 19 -1.11 -4.66 -0.65
N ASP A 20 0.00 -3.93 -0.73
CA ASP A 20 1.28 -4.28 -0.12
C ASP A 20 1.90 -3.03 0.53
N ASP A 21 1.76 -2.93 1.86
CA ASP A 21 2.24 -1.80 2.65
C ASP A 21 3.76 -1.81 2.78
N ALA A 22 4.43 -2.96 2.59
CA ALA A 22 5.88 -3.08 2.72
C ALA A 22 6.63 -2.23 1.70
N ILE A 23 5.99 -1.96 0.55
CA ILE A 23 6.57 -1.17 -0.54
C ILE A 23 6.74 0.29 -0.15
N ALA A 24 5.74 0.88 0.52
CA ALA A 24 5.87 2.24 1.04
C ALA A 24 6.91 2.30 2.16
N MET A 25 6.97 1.26 3.01
CA MET A 25 7.93 1.19 4.11
C MET A 25 9.39 1.15 3.66
N GLN A 26 9.69 0.66 2.44
CA GLN A 26 11.06 0.68 1.91
C GLN A 26 11.65 2.10 1.79
N TYR A 27 10.81 3.13 1.61
CA TYR A 27 11.25 4.52 1.56
C TYR A 27 11.61 5.09 2.93
N LEU A 28 11.13 4.46 4.01
CA LEU A 28 11.38 4.89 5.39
C LEU A 28 12.53 4.09 6.02
N VAL A 29 12.54 2.77 5.80
CA VAL A 29 13.54 1.85 6.36
C VAL A 29 13.91 0.83 5.27
N PRO A 30 15.10 0.93 4.65
CA PRO A 30 15.54 -0.05 3.67
C PRO A 30 15.57 -1.48 4.25
N GLY A 31 14.98 -2.44 3.55
CA GLY A 31 14.88 -3.83 4.01
C GLY A 31 13.78 -4.07 5.04
N TRP A 32 12.83 -3.14 5.19
CA TRP A 32 11.71 -3.32 6.10
C TRP A 32 10.86 -4.52 5.69
N THR A 33 10.53 -5.37 6.66
CA THR A 33 9.58 -6.48 6.53
C THR A 33 8.57 -6.45 7.68
N TYR A 34 7.37 -6.98 7.42
CA TYR A 34 6.30 -7.08 8.43
C TYR A 34 6.70 -8.06 9.55
N ASP A 35 6.49 -7.64 10.79
CA ASP A 35 6.63 -8.46 11.98
C ASP A 35 5.36 -8.28 12.84
N PRO A 36 4.53 -9.33 13.02
CA PRO A 36 3.28 -9.23 13.79
C PRO A 36 3.48 -8.96 15.28
N LYS A 37 4.71 -9.08 15.79
CA LYS A 37 5.04 -8.90 17.20
C LYS A 37 5.82 -7.62 17.48
N ARG A 38 6.05 -6.77 16.46
CA ARG A 38 6.78 -5.51 16.61
C ARG A 38 6.02 -4.35 15.99
N PRO A 39 6.09 -3.14 16.58
CA PRO A 39 5.59 -1.93 15.93
C PRO A 39 6.27 -1.70 14.57
N SER A 40 5.56 -1.11 13.60
CA SER A 40 6.08 -0.87 12.25
C SER A 40 7.24 0.15 12.21
N LEU A 41 7.29 1.07 13.17
CA LEU A 41 8.34 2.08 13.35
C LEU A 41 8.92 2.00 14.77
N GLY A 42 10.19 2.37 14.93
CA GLY A 42 10.90 2.31 16.21
C GLY A 42 11.46 0.92 16.53
N ARG A 43 12.17 0.32 15.54
CA ARG A 43 12.85 -0.97 15.70
C ARG A 43 13.85 -0.96 16.86
#